data_AF-A0A2N2ZEQ8-F1
#
_entry.id   AF-A0A2N2ZEQ8-F1
#
_cell.length_a   1.000
_cell.length_b   1.000
_cell.length_c   1.000
_cell.angle_alpha   90.00
_cell.angle_beta   90.00
_cell.angle_gamma   90.00
#
_symmetry.space_group_name_H-M   'P 1'
#
loop_
_entity.id
_entity.type
_entity.pdbx_description
1 polymer ?
#
loop_
_entity_poly.entity_id
_entity_poly.type
_entity_poly.pdbx_seq_one_letter_code
_entity_poly.pdbx_strand_id
1 'polypeptide(L)'
;FWYAVVMGNPCLAGENCGAGITAHSLGGIPSFMVKVKNNTDNTFHNSLVNLSNNQYYIDNTNPFLTETFTFTRNNVTSTYTESLKYMPWSFVSVDLSSLMGKQITVYFITYDCTAAGHYAYAYLDDFCTSATSDNPSGSVEIDMDKTDDCGEGKICVNYSLPILPDGSVGNTNLFLDIYQNGNLVSTLNSGTLNSGTSYCFNITSNLLNTLSGTFFDYVVRADFSINNISLPSQTLGTTGLGQNSTQNDDYKIQCTTTPPPLCCNIPGDLSVELIKNNNPRFGGESLSLQISGISTPIQNIEVSMVDYHVTYANDLCKPANMGIFGNISSPNNTVAGLVLTDNGTQSISWNPGAPGVFNGNIKLNITKPNILNLPCCNGKMDFCLKVKITDVNCNVCEKIVCGSLDLLTKTIIQLPADDIKIKN
;
A
#
# COMPACT_ATOMS: atom_id res chain seq x y z
N PHE A 1 -6.46 -11.74 -3.54
CA PHE A 1 -7.27 -11.60 -4.77
C PHE A 1 -8.71 -11.38 -4.36
N TRP A 2 -9.49 -10.74 -5.22
CA TRP A 2 -10.91 -10.49 -4.98
C TRP A 2 -11.76 -11.53 -5.67
N TYR A 3 -12.85 -11.91 -5.02
CA TYR A 3 -13.81 -12.84 -5.59
C TYR A 3 -15.25 -12.49 -5.20
N ALA A 4 -16.17 -12.86 -6.06
CA ALA A 4 -17.60 -12.86 -5.78
C ALA A 4 -18.19 -14.19 -6.25
N VAL A 5 -19.22 -14.67 -5.57
CA VAL A 5 -19.87 -15.94 -5.93
C VAL A 5 -21.37 -15.76 -6.04
N VAL A 6 -21.98 -16.49 -6.98
CA VAL A 6 -23.43 -16.62 -7.13
C VAL A 6 -23.75 -18.08 -7.27
N MET A 7 -24.68 -18.59 -6.47
CA MET A 7 -25.03 -20.00 -6.46
C MET A 7 -26.52 -20.20 -6.27
N GLY A 8 -27.03 -21.29 -6.85
CA GLY A 8 -28.38 -21.77 -6.55
C GLY A 8 -28.50 -22.12 -5.07
N ASN A 9 -29.70 -21.94 -4.51
CA ASN A 9 -30.00 -22.30 -3.12
C ASN A 9 -30.88 -23.56 -3.04
N PRO A 10 -30.33 -24.76 -3.33
CA PRO A 10 -31.11 -25.98 -3.20
C PRO A 10 -31.52 -26.22 -1.75
N CYS A 11 -32.73 -26.73 -1.57
CA CYS A 11 -33.18 -27.19 -0.26
C CYS A 11 -32.32 -28.36 0.24
N LEU A 12 -31.93 -28.32 1.52
CA LEU A 12 -31.06 -29.30 2.17
C LEU A 12 -31.86 -30.39 2.91
N ALA A 13 -31.23 -31.55 3.09
CA ALA A 13 -31.81 -32.63 3.88
C ALA A 13 -32.07 -32.18 5.33
N GLY A 14 -33.33 -32.24 5.77
CA GLY A 14 -33.77 -31.77 7.09
C GLY A 14 -34.51 -30.43 7.06
N GLU A 15 -34.51 -29.73 5.93
CA GLU A 15 -35.33 -28.53 5.71
C GLU A 15 -36.73 -28.89 5.18
N ASN A 16 -37.70 -28.00 5.37
CA ASN A 16 -39.03 -28.16 4.82
C ASN A 16 -39.05 -27.70 3.35
N CYS A 17 -38.68 -28.59 2.45
CA CYS A 17 -38.52 -28.30 1.02
C CYS A 17 -39.82 -28.06 0.24
N GLY A 18 -40.99 -28.26 0.87
CA GLY A 18 -42.26 -28.25 0.15
C GLY A 18 -42.50 -29.52 -0.68
N ALA A 19 -43.75 -29.69 -1.13
CA ALA A 19 -44.18 -30.91 -1.80
C ALA A 19 -43.51 -31.07 -3.18
N GLY A 20 -42.91 -32.23 -3.44
CA GLY A 20 -42.31 -32.57 -4.74
C GLY A 20 -40.89 -32.05 -4.98
N ILE A 21 -40.24 -31.45 -3.98
CA ILE A 21 -38.84 -31.02 -4.04
C ILE A 21 -37.97 -32.06 -3.32
N THR A 22 -36.91 -32.51 -3.99
CA THR A 22 -35.94 -33.45 -3.42
C THR A 22 -34.88 -32.67 -2.66
N ALA A 23 -34.65 -33.04 -1.40
CA ALA A 23 -33.63 -32.44 -0.56
C ALA A 23 -32.22 -32.91 -0.94
N HIS A 24 -31.23 -32.04 -0.77
CA HIS A 24 -29.84 -32.30 -1.15
C HIS A 24 -28.96 -32.61 0.06
N SER A 25 -27.98 -33.48 -0.14
CA SER A 25 -26.89 -33.67 0.83
C SER A 25 -25.85 -32.55 0.69
N LEU A 26 -25.23 -32.14 1.80
CA LEU A 26 -24.20 -31.09 1.84
C LEU A 26 -22.99 -31.33 0.91
N GLY A 27 -22.70 -32.58 0.52
CA GLY A 27 -21.60 -32.89 -0.40
C GLY A 27 -21.95 -32.75 -1.89
N GLY A 28 -23.21 -32.45 -2.23
CA GLY A 28 -23.72 -32.43 -3.61
C GLY A 28 -24.34 -31.11 -4.02
N ILE A 29 -24.12 -30.04 -3.26
CA ILE A 29 -24.67 -28.71 -3.50
C ILE A 29 -23.68 -27.81 -4.25
N PRO A 30 -24.17 -26.73 -4.91
CA PRO A 30 -23.30 -25.82 -5.61
C PRO A 30 -22.27 -25.19 -4.68
N SER A 31 -21.02 -25.08 -5.14
CA SER A 31 -19.94 -24.49 -4.34
C SER A 31 -18.85 -23.86 -5.19
N PHE A 32 -18.07 -22.99 -4.54
CA PHE A 32 -16.83 -22.43 -5.06
C PHE A 32 -15.66 -22.89 -4.19
N MET A 33 -14.57 -23.34 -4.79
CA MET A 33 -13.40 -23.86 -4.09
C MET A 33 -12.12 -23.21 -4.62
N VAL A 34 -11.16 -23.00 -3.71
CA VAL A 34 -9.80 -22.60 -4.06
C VAL A 34 -8.85 -23.66 -3.51
N LYS A 35 -7.98 -24.20 -4.36
CA LYS A 35 -7.00 -25.24 -3.97
C LYS A 35 -5.60 -24.87 -4.43
N VAL A 36 -4.60 -25.16 -3.62
CA VAL A 36 -3.18 -24.95 -3.96
C VAL A 36 -2.52 -26.29 -4.16
N LYS A 37 -1.94 -26.52 -5.34
CA LYS A 37 -1.20 -27.75 -5.66
C LYS A 37 0.28 -27.44 -5.81
N ASN A 38 1.14 -28.22 -5.15
CA ASN A 38 2.56 -28.26 -5.45
C ASN A 38 2.79 -29.19 -6.65
N ASN A 39 3.36 -28.66 -7.73
CA ASN A 39 3.57 -29.43 -8.96
C ASN A 39 4.80 -30.35 -8.89
N THR A 40 5.64 -30.16 -7.87
CA THR A 40 6.85 -30.97 -7.68
C THR A 40 6.51 -32.38 -7.20
N ASP A 41 5.58 -32.50 -6.25
CA ASP A 41 5.17 -33.75 -5.59
C ASP A 41 3.69 -34.10 -5.83
N ASN A 42 2.96 -33.27 -6.57
CA ASN A 42 1.52 -33.40 -6.84
C ASN A 42 0.61 -33.37 -5.60
N THR A 43 1.05 -32.79 -4.47
CA THR A 43 0.22 -32.68 -3.26
C THR A 43 -0.62 -31.40 -3.23
N PHE A 44 -1.80 -31.48 -2.59
CA PHE A 44 -2.66 -30.32 -2.33
C PHE A 44 -2.44 -29.76 -0.93
N HIS A 45 -2.27 -28.45 -0.83
CA HIS A 45 -2.06 -27.69 0.41
C HIS A 45 -3.29 -26.86 0.75
N ASN A 46 -4.47 -27.50 0.82
CA ASN A 46 -5.75 -26.80 0.99
C ASN A 46 -5.86 -26.06 2.34
N SER A 47 -5.08 -26.45 3.35
CA SER A 47 -5.04 -25.77 4.65
C SER A 47 -4.46 -24.36 4.59
N LEU A 48 -3.80 -23.98 3.48
CA LEU A 48 -3.33 -22.61 3.25
C LEU A 48 -4.47 -21.66 2.84
N VAL A 49 -5.63 -22.20 2.46
CA VAL A 49 -6.79 -21.45 2.03
C VAL A 49 -7.83 -21.44 3.14
N ASN A 50 -8.26 -20.24 3.53
CA ASN A 50 -9.44 -20.04 4.36
C ASN A 50 -10.35 -19.05 3.64
N LEU A 51 -11.47 -19.53 3.10
CA LEU A 51 -12.54 -18.70 2.54
C LEU A 51 -13.60 -18.38 3.59
N SER A 52 -13.80 -19.27 4.56
CA SER A 52 -14.60 -19.10 5.77
C SER A 52 -14.46 -20.35 6.64
N ASN A 53 -14.40 -20.19 7.95
CA ASN A 53 -14.34 -21.28 8.94
C ASN A 53 -13.25 -22.33 8.67
N ASN A 54 -12.06 -21.88 8.24
CA ASN A 54 -10.93 -22.74 7.84
C ASN A 54 -11.28 -23.71 6.68
N GLN A 55 -12.27 -23.37 5.86
CA GLN A 55 -12.63 -24.12 4.67
C GLN A 55 -11.99 -23.49 3.44
N TYR A 56 -11.53 -24.36 2.53
CA TYR A 56 -11.04 -23.96 1.22
C TYR A 56 -12.18 -23.78 0.19
N TYR A 57 -13.44 -23.82 0.65
CA TYR A 57 -14.63 -23.72 -0.17
C TYR A 57 -15.73 -22.88 0.48
N ILE A 58 -16.68 -22.44 -0.34
CA ILE A 58 -17.92 -21.77 0.03
C ILE A 58 -19.06 -22.52 -0.64
N ASP A 59 -20.08 -22.87 0.14
CA ASP A 59 -21.33 -23.46 -0.32
C ASP A 59 -22.52 -22.60 0.13
N ASN A 60 -23.75 -23.02 -0.22
CA ASN A 60 -24.96 -22.26 0.09
C ASN A 60 -25.28 -22.15 1.59
N THR A 61 -24.51 -22.78 2.48
CA THR A 61 -24.68 -22.67 3.93
C THR A 61 -23.78 -21.59 4.55
N ASN A 62 -22.86 -21.02 3.78
CA ASN A 62 -21.94 -20.01 4.28
C ASN A 62 -22.69 -18.75 4.76
N PRO A 63 -22.44 -18.27 6.00
CA PRO A 63 -23.18 -17.15 6.58
C PRO A 63 -22.91 -15.79 5.94
N PHE A 64 -21.83 -15.65 5.16
CA PHE A 64 -21.52 -14.42 4.42
C PHE A 64 -22.28 -14.30 3.10
N LEU A 65 -23.08 -15.32 2.75
CA LEU A 65 -23.95 -15.26 1.60
C LEU A 65 -25.23 -14.48 1.92
N THR A 66 -25.52 -13.51 1.07
CA THR A 66 -26.81 -12.84 1.02
C THR A 66 -27.76 -13.64 0.13
N GLU A 67 -29.02 -13.72 0.54
CA GLU A 67 -30.08 -14.37 -0.23
C GLU A 67 -30.86 -13.33 -1.06
N THR A 68 -31.08 -13.61 -2.34
CA THR A 68 -31.85 -12.74 -3.24
C THR A 68 -33.35 -12.97 -3.14
N PHE A 69 -34.12 -12.12 -3.82
CA PHE A 69 -35.49 -12.43 -4.20
C PHE A 69 -35.58 -13.73 -5.02
N THR A 70 -36.73 -14.38 -4.93
CA THR A 70 -36.99 -15.72 -5.47
C THR A 70 -37.16 -15.69 -7.00
N PHE A 71 -36.45 -16.55 -7.71
CA PHE A 71 -36.54 -16.70 -9.17
C PHE A 71 -37.46 -17.85 -9.53
N THR A 72 -38.33 -17.60 -10.50
CA THR A 72 -39.28 -18.59 -11.00
C THR A 72 -38.73 -19.29 -12.24
N ARG A 73 -38.40 -20.58 -12.10
CA ARG A 73 -38.10 -21.46 -13.24
C ARG A 73 -39.39 -22.12 -13.73
N ASN A 74 -39.78 -21.79 -14.95
CA ASN A 74 -40.84 -22.50 -15.67
C ASN A 74 -40.20 -23.65 -16.44
N ASN A 75 -40.49 -24.89 -16.03
CA ASN A 75 -40.31 -26.06 -16.88
C ASN A 75 -41.66 -26.46 -17.50
N VAL A 76 -41.65 -27.33 -18.49
CA VAL A 76 -42.85 -27.76 -19.26
C VAL A 76 -43.98 -28.30 -18.36
N THR A 77 -43.64 -28.84 -17.19
CA THR A 77 -44.58 -29.51 -16.27
C THR A 77 -44.75 -28.84 -14.90
N SER A 78 -43.93 -27.84 -14.56
CA SER A 78 -43.92 -27.26 -13.21
C SER A 78 -43.19 -25.92 -13.15
N THR A 79 -43.64 -25.08 -12.22
CA THR A 79 -43.06 -23.79 -11.87
C THR A 79 -42.39 -23.92 -10.51
N TYR A 80 -41.07 -23.74 -10.43
CA TYR A 80 -40.31 -23.74 -9.18
C TYR A 80 -39.82 -22.36 -8.87
N THR A 81 -39.92 -21.95 -7.60
CA THR A 81 -39.46 -20.65 -7.14
C THR A 81 -38.36 -20.89 -6.11
N GLU A 82 -37.13 -20.52 -6.45
CA GLU A 82 -35.94 -20.68 -5.58
C GLU A 82 -35.20 -19.36 -5.42
N SER A 83 -34.60 -19.11 -4.27
CA SER A 83 -33.69 -17.99 -4.09
C SER A 83 -32.31 -18.32 -4.65
N LEU A 84 -31.53 -17.28 -4.97
CA LEU A 84 -30.10 -17.41 -5.16
C LEU A 84 -29.39 -16.94 -3.90
N LYS A 85 -28.20 -17.51 -3.67
CA LYS A 85 -27.27 -16.99 -2.68
C LYS A 85 -26.07 -16.39 -3.38
N TYR A 86 -25.62 -15.25 -2.90
CA TYR A 86 -24.48 -14.56 -3.46
C TYR A 86 -23.59 -13.98 -2.37
N MET A 87 -22.29 -13.97 -2.64
CA MET A 87 -21.31 -13.24 -1.84
C MET A 87 -20.95 -11.98 -2.63
N PRO A 88 -21.03 -10.79 -2.03
CA PRO A 88 -20.46 -9.60 -2.63
C PRO A 88 -18.93 -9.76 -2.77
N TRP A 89 -18.30 -8.85 -3.52
CA TRP A 89 -16.85 -8.81 -3.66
C TRP A 89 -16.18 -8.88 -2.28
N SER A 90 -15.36 -9.90 -2.12
CA SER A 90 -14.66 -10.20 -0.87
C SER A 90 -13.20 -10.49 -1.18
N PHE A 91 -12.33 -10.08 -0.27
CA PHE A 91 -10.90 -10.29 -0.41
C PHE A 91 -10.45 -11.52 0.37
N VAL A 92 -9.55 -12.29 -0.24
CA VAL A 92 -8.78 -13.35 0.44
C VAL A 92 -7.31 -13.24 0.07
N SER A 93 -6.46 -13.43 1.07
CA SER A 93 -5.03 -13.66 0.91
C SER A 93 -4.71 -15.13 1.21
N VAL A 94 -3.76 -15.69 0.47
CA VAL A 94 -3.28 -17.05 0.65
C VAL A 94 -1.77 -16.95 0.88
N ASP A 95 -1.31 -17.31 2.08
CA ASP A 95 0.11 -17.33 2.38
C ASP A 95 0.78 -18.55 1.72
N LEU A 96 1.66 -18.27 0.77
CA LEU A 96 2.40 -19.26 -0.01
C LEU A 96 3.87 -19.36 0.40
N SER A 97 4.28 -18.69 1.49
CA SER A 97 5.67 -18.65 1.97
C SER A 97 6.26 -20.05 2.20
N SER A 98 5.45 -20.99 2.71
CA SER A 98 5.84 -22.40 2.89
C SER A 98 6.17 -23.15 1.59
N LEU A 99 5.79 -22.60 0.43
CA LEU A 99 5.98 -23.18 -0.89
C LEU A 99 7.01 -22.41 -1.74
N MET A 100 7.78 -21.50 -1.13
CA MET A 100 8.84 -20.77 -1.84
C MET A 100 9.81 -21.71 -2.54
N GLY A 101 10.20 -21.33 -3.77
CA GLY A 101 11.08 -22.12 -4.63
C GLY A 101 10.42 -23.35 -5.26
N LYS A 102 9.12 -23.58 -5.05
CA LYS A 102 8.34 -24.62 -5.74
C LYS A 102 7.54 -24.03 -6.90
N GLN A 103 7.28 -24.84 -7.92
CA GLN A 103 6.26 -24.53 -8.92
C GLN A 103 4.90 -24.98 -8.38
N ILE A 104 3.94 -24.06 -8.33
CA ILE A 104 2.59 -24.33 -7.81
C ILE A 104 1.52 -24.03 -8.86
N THR A 105 0.33 -24.59 -8.65
CA THR A 105 -0.88 -24.22 -9.38
C THR A 105 -2.01 -23.95 -8.39
N VAL A 106 -2.63 -22.77 -8.51
CA VAL A 106 -3.84 -22.41 -7.77
C VAL A 106 -5.05 -22.73 -8.64
N TYR A 107 -5.94 -23.58 -8.14
CA TYR A 107 -7.17 -23.98 -8.81
C TYR A 107 -8.33 -23.17 -8.25
N PHE A 108 -9.13 -22.61 -9.15
CA PHE A 108 -10.43 -22.03 -8.86
C PHE A 108 -11.48 -22.93 -9.47
N ILE A 109 -12.36 -23.49 -8.65
CA ILE A 109 -13.29 -24.54 -9.06
C ILE A 109 -14.69 -24.09 -8.68
N THR A 110 -15.57 -23.97 -9.66
CA THR A 110 -17.01 -23.97 -9.41
C THR A 110 -17.54 -25.39 -9.56
N TYR A 111 -18.47 -25.73 -8.69
CA TYR A 111 -19.10 -27.04 -8.66
C TYR A 111 -20.61 -26.85 -8.73
N ASP A 112 -21.24 -27.49 -9.72
CA ASP A 112 -22.69 -27.53 -9.85
C ASP A 112 -23.26 -28.69 -9.02
N CYS A 113 -24.55 -28.63 -8.72
CA CYS A 113 -25.21 -29.67 -7.95
C CYS A 113 -25.14 -31.05 -8.63
N THR A 114 -24.90 -32.12 -7.87
CA THR A 114 -24.85 -33.51 -8.37
C THR A 114 -26.16 -33.97 -9.00
N ALA A 115 -27.28 -33.45 -8.50
CA ALA A 115 -28.63 -33.74 -9.01
C ALA A 115 -29.00 -32.89 -10.24
N ALA A 116 -28.02 -32.16 -10.80
CA ALA A 116 -28.20 -31.12 -11.80
C ALA A 116 -29.13 -30.00 -11.33
N GLY A 117 -29.46 -29.08 -12.25
CA GLY A 117 -30.45 -28.04 -12.02
C GLY A 117 -29.99 -26.86 -11.16
N HIS A 118 -28.94 -26.94 -10.34
CA HIS A 118 -28.40 -25.79 -9.60
C HIS A 118 -26.94 -25.55 -9.98
N TYR A 119 -26.58 -24.28 -10.12
CA TYR A 119 -25.29 -23.83 -10.65
C TYR A 119 -24.50 -23.04 -9.60
N ALA A 120 -23.18 -22.99 -9.79
CA ALA A 120 -22.31 -22.03 -9.12
C ALA A 120 -21.47 -21.24 -10.14
N TYR A 121 -21.45 -19.93 -9.99
CA TYR A 121 -20.57 -19.02 -10.71
C TYR A 121 -19.65 -18.31 -9.73
N ALA A 122 -18.43 -18.07 -10.16
CA ALA A 122 -17.45 -17.27 -9.44
C ALA A 122 -16.85 -16.23 -10.38
N TYR A 123 -16.68 -15.04 -9.86
CA TYR A 123 -15.95 -13.95 -10.48
C TYR A 123 -14.66 -13.76 -9.70
N LEU A 124 -13.56 -13.54 -10.42
CA LEU A 124 -12.23 -13.35 -9.84
C LEU A 124 -11.67 -12.07 -10.44
N ASP A 125 -11.09 -11.22 -9.60
CA ASP A 125 -10.46 -9.99 -10.04
C ASP A 125 -9.29 -9.60 -9.11
N ASP A 126 -8.54 -8.58 -9.52
CA ASP A 126 -7.55 -7.89 -8.70
C ASP A 126 -6.62 -8.87 -7.96
N PHE A 127 -5.91 -9.67 -8.75
CA PHE A 127 -4.82 -10.51 -8.24
C PHE A 127 -3.66 -9.63 -7.77
N CYS A 128 -3.01 -10.05 -6.67
CA CYS A 128 -1.88 -9.33 -6.08
C CYS A 128 -2.20 -7.91 -5.59
N THR A 129 -3.44 -7.65 -5.21
CA THR A 129 -3.86 -6.41 -4.52
C THR A 129 -4.06 -6.66 -3.02
N SER A 130 -4.41 -5.60 -2.29
CA SER A 130 -4.71 -5.62 -0.85
C SER A 130 -6.21 -5.53 -0.60
N ALA A 131 -6.64 -5.90 0.61
CA ALA A 131 -8.01 -5.63 1.05
C ALA A 131 -8.25 -4.13 1.21
N THR A 132 -9.47 -3.69 0.95
CA THR A 132 -9.95 -2.32 1.19
C THR A 132 -11.06 -2.34 2.24
N SER A 133 -11.42 -1.17 2.76
CA SER A 133 -12.37 -1.03 3.89
C SER A 133 -13.78 -1.53 3.61
N ASP A 134 -14.13 -1.73 2.33
CA ASP A 134 -15.38 -2.33 1.85
C ASP A 134 -15.39 -3.86 1.85
N ASN A 135 -14.29 -4.53 2.22
CA ASN A 135 -14.27 -5.99 2.35
C ASN A 135 -15.19 -6.44 3.50
N PRO A 136 -16.27 -7.21 3.24
CA PRO A 136 -17.21 -7.65 4.27
C PRO A 136 -16.57 -8.61 5.30
N SER A 137 -15.45 -9.25 4.95
CA SER A 137 -14.69 -10.11 5.87
C SER A 137 -13.71 -9.33 6.76
N GLY A 138 -13.70 -7.99 6.70
CA GLY A 138 -12.78 -7.11 7.40
C GLY A 138 -11.53 -6.77 6.57
N SER A 139 -10.83 -5.71 6.94
CA SER A 139 -9.60 -5.28 6.27
C SER A 139 -8.58 -4.76 7.25
N VAL A 140 -7.30 -4.80 6.86
CA VAL A 140 -6.21 -4.13 7.58
C VAL A 140 -5.26 -3.48 6.59
N GLU A 141 -4.78 -2.29 6.91
CA GLU A 141 -3.75 -1.57 6.16
C GLU A 141 -2.84 -0.83 7.14
N ILE A 142 -1.56 -0.64 6.78
CA ILE A 142 -0.65 0.16 7.61
C ILE A 142 -0.99 1.64 7.43
N ASP A 143 -1.17 2.34 8.55
CA ASP A 143 -1.30 3.80 8.58
C ASP A 143 0.10 4.40 8.64
N MET A 144 0.69 4.62 7.45
CA MET A 144 2.04 5.18 7.31
C MET A 144 2.16 6.60 7.86
N ASP A 145 1.06 7.35 7.98
CA ASP A 145 1.11 8.73 8.50
C ASP A 145 1.24 8.78 10.03
N LYS A 146 0.84 7.70 10.71
CA LYS A 146 0.91 7.52 12.17
C LYS A 146 1.95 6.51 12.63
N THR A 147 2.57 5.79 11.71
CA THR A 147 3.66 4.85 11.97
C THR A 147 4.98 5.61 12.03
N ASP A 148 5.72 5.43 13.12
CA ASP A 148 7.11 5.87 13.25
C ASP A 148 8.03 4.86 12.54
N ASP A 149 9.26 5.26 12.23
CA ASP A 149 10.26 4.47 11.51
C ASP A 149 11.53 4.20 12.33
N CYS A 150 11.60 4.72 13.57
CA CYS A 150 12.77 4.57 14.42
C CYS A 150 12.48 4.66 15.91
N GLY A 151 13.39 4.10 16.72
CA GLY A 151 13.44 4.30 18.17
C GLY A 151 12.16 3.87 18.89
N GLU A 152 11.94 4.42 20.08
CA GLU A 152 10.64 4.29 20.73
C GLU A 152 9.60 5.04 19.90
N GLY A 153 8.49 4.37 19.59
CA GLY A 153 7.53 4.87 18.64
C GLY A 153 6.32 3.96 18.53
N LYS A 154 5.62 4.04 17.40
CA LYS A 154 4.40 3.28 17.15
C LYS A 154 4.37 2.75 15.73
N ILE A 155 3.80 1.56 15.57
CA ILE A 155 3.39 1.04 14.27
C ILE A 155 1.88 0.95 14.27
N CYS A 156 1.24 1.74 13.40
CA CYS A 156 -0.19 1.95 13.39
C CYS A 156 -0.83 1.33 12.15
N VAL A 157 -2.03 0.78 12.32
CA VAL A 157 -2.84 0.24 11.25
C VAL A 157 -4.26 0.79 11.30
N ASN A 158 -4.87 0.96 10.14
CA ASN A 158 -6.32 1.09 10.01
C ASN A 158 -6.92 -0.28 9.76
N TYR A 159 -8.13 -0.50 10.26
CA TYR A 159 -8.84 -1.75 10.04
C TYR A 159 -10.36 -1.53 9.94
N SER A 160 -11.03 -2.47 9.26
CA SER A 160 -12.48 -2.65 9.32
C SER A 160 -12.81 -4.00 9.95
N LEU A 161 -13.90 -4.04 10.72
CA LEU A 161 -14.40 -5.28 11.31
C LEU A 161 -15.28 -6.02 10.30
N PRO A 162 -15.31 -7.36 10.32
CA PRO A 162 -16.20 -8.12 9.46
C PRO A 162 -17.66 -7.82 9.81
N ILE A 163 -18.50 -7.75 8.79
CA ILE A 163 -19.93 -7.47 8.92
C ILE A 163 -20.70 -8.51 8.11
N LEU A 164 -21.64 -9.22 8.76
CA LEU A 164 -22.55 -10.13 8.08
C LEU A 164 -23.69 -9.38 7.39
N PRO A 165 -24.38 -10.00 6.41
CA PRO A 165 -25.53 -9.39 5.74
C PRO A 165 -26.67 -8.97 6.69
N ASP A 166 -26.79 -9.60 7.86
CA ASP A 166 -27.76 -9.25 8.89
C ASP A 166 -27.37 -8.03 9.76
N GLY A 167 -26.20 -7.45 9.51
CA GLY A 167 -25.64 -6.30 10.25
C GLY A 167 -24.84 -6.68 11.49
N SER A 168 -24.68 -7.97 11.81
CA SER A 168 -23.82 -8.42 12.90
C SER A 168 -22.37 -8.02 12.63
N VAL A 169 -21.71 -7.42 13.63
CA VAL A 169 -20.31 -7.00 13.55
C VAL A 169 -19.44 -7.98 14.32
N GLY A 170 -18.32 -8.39 13.74
CA GLY A 170 -17.40 -9.32 14.36
C GLY A 170 -16.27 -8.60 15.07
N ASN A 171 -15.13 -9.26 15.13
CA ASN A 171 -13.94 -8.79 15.82
C ASN A 171 -12.68 -9.11 15.01
N THR A 172 -11.57 -8.49 15.39
CA THR A 172 -10.25 -8.79 14.87
C THR A 172 -9.24 -8.90 16.01
N ASN A 173 -8.20 -9.69 15.82
CA ASN A 173 -6.99 -9.65 16.65
C ASN A 173 -5.81 -9.31 15.74
N LEU A 174 -5.12 -8.23 16.06
CA LEU A 174 -3.99 -7.72 15.30
C LEU A 174 -2.69 -8.18 15.96
N PHE A 175 -1.73 -8.55 15.13
CA PHE A 175 -0.41 -8.99 15.53
C PHE A 175 0.63 -8.16 14.79
N LEU A 176 1.68 -7.77 15.50
CA LEU A 176 2.90 -7.22 14.92
C LEU A 176 4.02 -8.21 15.20
N ASP A 177 4.38 -8.97 14.17
CA ASP A 177 5.47 -9.93 14.20
C ASP A 177 6.77 -9.22 13.83
N ILE A 178 7.77 -9.27 14.70
CA ILE A 178 9.06 -8.58 14.55
C ILE A 178 10.13 -9.60 14.25
N TYR A 179 10.88 -9.38 13.17
CA TYR A 179 11.91 -10.27 12.67
C TYR A 179 13.30 -9.63 12.73
N GLN A 180 14.32 -10.48 12.96
CA GLN A 180 15.72 -10.13 12.76
C GLN A 180 16.45 -11.20 11.98
N ASN A 181 17.14 -10.79 10.92
CA ASN A 181 17.82 -11.71 10.00
C ASN A 181 16.88 -12.83 9.52
N GLY A 182 15.62 -12.48 9.27
CA GLY A 182 14.56 -13.42 8.87
C GLY A 182 13.96 -14.30 9.96
N ASN A 183 14.41 -14.21 11.21
CA ASN A 183 13.88 -15.02 12.31
C ASN A 183 12.90 -14.19 13.15
N LEU A 184 11.75 -14.78 13.49
CA LEU A 184 10.78 -14.15 14.40
C LEU A 184 11.41 -13.99 15.79
N VAL A 185 11.48 -12.76 16.29
CA VAL A 185 12.04 -12.43 17.61
C VAL A 185 10.94 -12.14 18.62
N SER A 186 9.90 -11.41 18.22
CA SER A 186 8.81 -11.01 19.12
C SER A 186 7.51 -10.86 18.35
N THR A 187 6.38 -11.04 19.04
CA THR A 187 5.05 -10.74 18.54
C THR A 187 4.34 -9.84 19.54
N LEU A 188 3.91 -8.66 19.11
CA LEU A 188 2.98 -7.83 19.87
C LEU A 188 1.56 -8.16 19.46
N ASN A 189 0.62 -8.11 20.40
CA ASN A 189 -0.78 -8.46 20.15
C ASN A 189 -1.73 -7.35 20.66
N SER A 190 -2.74 -7.00 19.86
CA SER A 190 -3.70 -5.95 20.23
C SER A 190 -4.73 -6.38 21.27
N GLY A 191 -4.87 -7.68 21.50
CA GLY A 191 -6.06 -8.30 22.04
C GLY A 191 -7.20 -8.30 21.01
N THR A 192 -8.34 -8.86 21.40
CA THR A 192 -9.55 -8.84 20.58
C THR A 192 -10.14 -7.44 20.52
N LEU A 193 -10.22 -6.88 19.32
CA LEU A 193 -10.86 -5.60 19.00
C LEU A 193 -12.24 -5.87 18.42
N ASN A 194 -13.27 -5.32 19.07
CA ASN A 194 -14.68 -5.42 18.68
C ASN A 194 -15.31 -4.07 18.34
N SER A 195 -14.49 -3.01 18.33
CA SER A 195 -14.87 -1.64 17.98
C SER A 195 -13.63 -0.83 17.64
N GLY A 196 -13.81 0.27 16.90
CA GLY A 196 -12.73 1.14 16.44
C GLY A 196 -12.40 0.93 14.96
N THR A 197 -11.47 1.75 14.47
CA THR A 197 -11.04 1.77 13.06
C THR A 197 -9.52 1.85 12.90
N SER A 198 -8.78 1.98 14.00
CA SER A 198 -7.31 2.01 13.99
C SER A 198 -6.74 1.49 15.30
N TYR A 199 -5.53 0.96 15.23
CA TYR A 199 -4.77 0.47 16.38
C TYR A 199 -3.28 0.74 16.19
N CYS A 200 -2.57 1.06 17.27
CA CYS A 200 -1.13 1.28 17.24
C CYS A 200 -0.42 0.36 18.22
N PHE A 201 0.51 -0.43 17.72
CA PHE A 201 1.47 -1.17 18.55
C PHE A 201 2.53 -0.20 19.05
N ASN A 202 2.78 -0.20 20.36
CA ASN A 202 3.85 0.62 20.93
C ASN A 202 5.20 -0.11 20.80
N ILE A 203 6.16 0.54 20.15
CA ILE A 203 7.55 0.14 20.13
C ILE A 203 8.23 0.77 21.34
N THR A 204 8.58 -0.04 22.32
CA THR A 204 9.12 0.41 23.61
C THR A 204 10.60 0.09 23.74
N SER A 205 11.33 0.83 24.57
CA SER A 205 12.73 0.52 24.90
C SER A 205 12.91 -0.93 25.36
N ASN A 206 11.97 -1.50 26.11
CA ASN A 206 12.04 -2.91 26.52
C ASN A 206 12.08 -3.86 25.32
N LEU A 207 11.24 -3.62 24.30
CA LEU A 207 11.27 -4.39 23.06
C LEU A 207 12.58 -4.15 22.30
N LEU A 208 12.96 -2.88 22.11
CA LEU A 208 14.17 -2.50 21.37
C LEU A 208 15.45 -3.08 21.99
N ASN A 209 15.52 -3.17 23.31
CA ASN A 209 16.65 -3.75 24.04
C ASN A 209 16.79 -5.27 23.85
N THR A 210 15.76 -5.95 23.35
CA THR A 210 15.85 -7.38 22.97
C THR A 210 16.39 -7.61 21.56
N LEU A 211 16.43 -6.55 20.75
CA LEU A 211 16.81 -6.60 19.36
C LEU A 211 18.32 -6.32 19.20
N SER A 212 18.93 -7.00 18.22
CA SER A 212 20.35 -6.87 17.87
C SER A 212 20.55 -6.08 16.57
N GLY A 213 21.61 -5.28 16.45
CA GLY A 213 21.89 -4.54 15.22
C GLY A 213 21.22 -3.16 15.15
N THR A 214 20.95 -2.69 13.92
CA THR A 214 20.55 -1.28 13.67
C THR A 214 19.07 -1.15 13.29
N PHE A 215 18.49 -2.18 12.70
CA PHE A 215 17.13 -2.21 12.16
C PHE A 215 16.48 -3.56 12.48
N PHE A 216 15.16 -3.64 12.31
CA PHE A 216 14.40 -4.87 12.31
C PHE A 216 13.31 -4.81 11.23
N ASP A 217 12.80 -5.99 10.87
CA ASP A 217 11.69 -6.12 9.94
C ASP A 217 10.40 -6.38 10.72
N TYR A 218 9.26 -5.96 10.19
CA TYR A 218 7.98 -6.26 10.81
C TYR A 218 6.92 -6.68 9.81
N VAL A 219 6.05 -7.58 10.25
CA VAL A 219 4.88 -8.04 9.51
C VAL A 219 3.65 -7.79 10.37
N VAL A 220 2.61 -7.19 9.80
CA VAL A 220 1.32 -7.08 10.47
C VAL A 220 0.42 -8.21 10.02
N ARG A 221 -0.21 -8.90 10.97
CA ARG A 221 -1.23 -9.92 10.69
C ARG A 221 -2.54 -9.57 11.38
N ALA A 222 -3.65 -9.76 10.70
CA ALA A 222 -4.99 -9.56 11.24
C ALA A 222 -5.82 -10.84 11.10
N ASP A 223 -6.20 -11.40 12.25
CA ASP A 223 -7.09 -12.56 12.33
C ASP A 223 -8.52 -12.07 12.62
N PHE A 224 -9.41 -12.24 11.65
CA PHE A 224 -10.80 -11.81 11.77
C PHE A 224 -11.72 -12.96 12.21
N SER A 225 -12.73 -12.64 13.03
CA SER A 225 -13.76 -13.61 13.39
C SER A 225 -15.12 -12.97 13.61
N ILE A 226 -16.20 -13.72 13.39
CA ILE A 226 -17.55 -13.32 13.74
C ILE A 226 -18.33 -14.55 14.20
N ASN A 227 -19.07 -14.47 15.31
CA ASN A 227 -19.87 -15.60 15.83
C ASN A 227 -19.08 -16.93 15.94
N ASN A 228 -17.81 -16.87 16.37
CA ASN A 228 -16.85 -17.98 16.45
C ASN A 228 -16.42 -18.60 15.10
N ILE A 229 -16.79 -17.98 13.98
CA ILE A 229 -16.30 -18.35 12.65
C ILE A 229 -15.00 -17.60 12.39
N SER A 230 -13.93 -18.34 12.09
CA SER A 230 -12.67 -17.77 11.63
C SER A 230 -12.80 -17.35 10.16
N LEU A 231 -12.32 -16.14 9.84
CA LEU A 231 -12.34 -15.57 8.50
C LEU A 231 -10.94 -15.52 7.90
N PRO A 232 -10.80 -15.23 6.59
CA PRO A 232 -9.48 -15.13 5.97
C PRO A 232 -8.57 -14.14 6.72
N SER A 233 -7.43 -14.63 7.19
CA SER A 233 -6.39 -13.77 7.78
C SER A 233 -5.79 -12.89 6.69
N GLN A 234 -5.36 -11.69 7.08
CA GLN A 234 -4.60 -10.79 6.22
C GLN A 234 -3.21 -10.58 6.80
N THR A 235 -2.21 -10.56 5.92
CA THR A 235 -0.81 -10.37 6.28
C THR A 235 -0.26 -9.24 5.41
N LEU A 236 0.33 -8.22 6.05
CA LEU A 236 0.96 -7.08 5.42
C LEU A 236 2.47 -7.19 5.62
N GLY A 237 3.19 -7.30 4.51
CA GLY A 237 4.62 -7.62 4.48
C GLY A 237 4.88 -9.11 4.21
N THR A 238 6.16 -9.44 4.07
CA THR A 238 6.66 -10.78 3.78
C THR A 238 7.31 -11.37 5.02
N THR A 239 6.90 -12.56 5.43
CA THR A 239 7.50 -13.27 6.58
C THR A 239 9.02 -13.30 6.49
N GLY A 240 9.69 -12.70 7.48
CA GLY A 240 11.15 -12.62 7.57
C GLY A 240 11.85 -11.54 6.72
N LEU A 241 11.14 -10.80 5.88
CA LEU A 241 11.65 -9.61 5.17
C LEU A 241 10.89 -8.33 5.53
N GLY A 242 9.70 -8.48 6.11
CA GLY A 242 8.85 -7.38 6.54
C GLY A 242 8.23 -6.60 5.40
N GLN A 243 8.18 -5.27 5.50
CA GLN A 243 7.51 -4.42 4.52
C GLN A 243 8.35 -4.24 3.25
N ASN A 244 9.67 -4.28 3.39
CA ASN A 244 10.63 -4.19 2.31
C ASN A 244 11.07 -5.56 1.79
N SER A 245 11.94 -5.55 0.79
CA SER A 245 12.41 -6.76 0.10
C SER A 245 13.74 -7.30 0.64
N THR A 246 14.36 -6.62 1.61
CA THR A 246 15.60 -7.06 2.25
C THR A 246 15.37 -7.35 3.73
N GLN A 247 16.43 -7.66 4.48
CA GLN A 247 16.33 -8.00 5.90
C GLN A 247 16.94 -6.89 6.74
N ASN A 248 16.30 -6.65 7.89
CA ASN A 248 16.58 -5.58 8.82
C ASN A 248 16.63 -4.22 8.12
N ASP A 249 15.55 -3.80 7.48
CA ASP A 249 15.47 -2.52 6.78
C ASP A 249 14.15 -1.77 6.93
N ASP A 250 13.18 -2.28 7.70
CA ASP A 250 11.89 -1.59 7.89
C ASP A 250 11.90 -0.51 8.99
N TYR A 251 12.45 -0.83 10.17
CA TYR A 251 12.35 0.04 11.34
C TYR A 251 13.68 0.10 12.08
N LYS A 252 14.16 1.31 12.35
CA LYS A 252 15.47 1.56 12.97
C LYS A 252 15.39 1.46 14.49
N ILE A 253 16.24 0.64 15.11
CA ILE A 253 16.21 0.42 16.57
C ILE A 253 16.52 1.69 17.36
N GLN A 254 17.38 2.55 16.81
CA GLN A 254 17.74 3.83 17.40
C GLN A 254 17.48 4.93 16.40
N CYS A 255 16.61 5.89 16.75
CA CYS A 255 16.55 7.13 16.01
C CYS A 255 17.92 7.78 16.06
N THR A 256 18.48 8.09 14.90
CA THR A 256 19.54 9.09 14.86
C THR A 256 18.85 10.39 15.24
N THR A 257 19.10 10.91 16.45
CA THR A 257 18.59 12.21 16.94
C THR A 257 19.16 13.41 16.19
N THR A 258 19.68 13.15 15.00
CA THR A 258 20.13 14.11 14.02
C THR A 258 19.63 13.53 12.69
N PRO A 259 18.87 14.29 11.89
CA PRO A 259 18.96 14.11 10.44
C PRO A 259 20.46 13.97 10.13
N PRO A 260 20.91 13.00 9.31
CA PRO A 260 22.33 12.87 9.02
C PRO A 260 22.87 14.26 8.72
N PRO A 261 23.92 14.74 9.43
CA PRO A 261 24.44 16.06 9.16
C PRO A 261 24.79 16.06 7.69
N LEU A 262 24.00 16.84 6.94
CA LEU A 262 24.19 17.13 5.54
C LEU A 262 25.68 17.43 5.38
N CYS A 263 26.44 16.47 4.87
CA CYS A 263 27.88 16.57 4.77
C CYS A 263 28.13 17.79 3.91
N CYS A 264 28.85 18.79 4.40
CA CYS A 264 29.29 19.93 3.61
C CYS A 264 30.75 20.18 3.95
N ASN A 265 31.61 19.45 3.24
CA ASN A 265 33.05 19.63 3.32
C ASN A 265 33.53 20.74 2.36
N ILE A 266 32.62 21.40 1.64
CA ILE A 266 32.94 22.55 0.80
C ILE A 266 33.14 23.77 1.71
N PRO A 267 34.32 24.42 1.70
CA PRO A 267 34.57 25.61 2.50
C PRO A 267 33.63 26.77 2.14
N GLY A 268 32.91 27.29 3.13
CA GLY A 268 31.98 28.43 2.99
C GLY A 268 30.63 28.18 3.67
N ASP A 269 29.88 29.25 3.93
CA ASP A 269 28.50 29.17 4.45
C ASP A 269 27.52 28.79 3.33
N LEU A 270 27.65 27.59 2.76
CA LEU A 270 26.77 27.16 1.68
C LEU A 270 25.31 27.13 2.16
N SER A 271 24.49 27.96 1.54
CA SER A 271 23.04 27.94 1.67
C SER A 271 22.39 27.53 0.36
N VAL A 272 21.32 26.74 0.50
CA VAL A 272 20.46 26.33 -0.59
C VAL A 272 19.02 26.58 -0.15
N GLU A 273 18.27 27.36 -0.92
CA GLU A 273 16.92 27.79 -0.56
C GLU A 273 15.99 27.77 -1.77
N LEU A 274 14.69 27.59 -1.51
CA LEU A 274 13.66 27.77 -2.54
C LEU A 274 13.21 29.24 -2.53
N ILE A 275 13.31 29.92 -3.67
CA ILE A 275 13.04 31.36 -3.68
C ILE A 275 11.53 31.62 -3.49
N LYS A 276 11.20 32.21 -2.32
CA LYS A 276 9.87 32.73 -1.97
C LYS A 276 9.62 34.08 -2.65
N ASN A 277 9.30 34.09 -3.94
CA ASN A 277 8.86 35.32 -4.58
C ASN A 277 7.43 35.67 -4.12
N ASN A 278 7.13 36.96 -3.89
CA ASN A 278 5.78 37.46 -3.55
C ASN A 278 4.73 37.28 -4.68
N ASN A 279 5.10 36.59 -5.75
CA ASN A 279 4.24 36.15 -6.84
C ASN A 279 5.02 35.11 -7.69
N PRO A 280 5.19 33.86 -7.22
CA PRO A 280 5.66 32.78 -8.07
C PRO A 280 4.49 32.45 -9.00
N ARG A 281 4.34 33.19 -10.09
CA ARG A 281 3.29 32.91 -11.06
C ARG A 281 3.67 31.63 -11.81
N PHE A 282 3.03 30.49 -11.53
CA PHE A 282 2.96 29.46 -12.59
C PHE A 282 2.01 29.95 -13.69
N GLY A 283 2.54 30.80 -14.54
CA GLY A 283 2.03 31.10 -15.87
C GLY A 283 3.06 30.71 -16.93
N GLY A 284 3.88 29.68 -16.65
CA GLY A 284 5.02 29.22 -17.46
C GLY A 284 6.02 28.29 -16.73
N GLU A 285 5.58 27.64 -15.65
CA GLU A 285 6.11 26.41 -14.98
C GLU A 285 7.60 26.29 -14.55
N SER A 286 8.17 27.28 -13.83
CA SER A 286 9.51 27.13 -13.19
C SER A 286 9.53 27.49 -11.69
N LEU A 287 10.10 26.61 -10.88
CA LEU A 287 10.68 26.84 -9.55
C LEU A 287 12.10 27.45 -9.69
N SER A 288 12.59 28.16 -8.69
CA SER A 288 13.99 28.61 -8.65
C SER A 288 14.67 28.19 -7.35
N LEU A 289 15.81 27.51 -7.49
CA LEU A 289 16.71 27.11 -6.42
C LEU A 289 17.81 28.17 -6.30
N GLN A 290 17.90 28.85 -5.17
CA GLN A 290 18.98 29.77 -4.87
C GLN A 290 20.11 29.02 -4.19
N ILE A 291 21.31 29.16 -4.72
CA ILE A 291 22.54 28.61 -4.14
C ILE A 291 23.47 29.78 -3.83
N SER A 292 23.95 29.87 -2.60
CA SER A 292 24.91 30.90 -2.20
C SER A 292 25.95 30.35 -1.21
N GLY A 293 27.06 31.06 -1.03
CA GLY A 293 28.15 30.67 -0.13
C GLY A 293 29.21 29.75 -0.74
N ILE A 294 29.18 29.50 -2.07
CA ILE A 294 30.23 28.73 -2.75
C ILE A 294 31.45 29.63 -2.96
N SER A 295 32.59 29.22 -2.39
CA SER A 295 33.88 29.90 -2.55
C SER A 295 34.91 29.13 -3.39
N THR A 296 34.72 27.81 -3.54
CA THR A 296 35.59 26.90 -4.29
C THR A 296 34.93 26.53 -5.62
N PRO A 297 35.67 26.48 -6.75
CA PRO A 297 35.11 26.04 -8.02
C PRO A 297 34.46 24.66 -7.92
N ILE A 298 33.31 24.50 -8.59
CA ILE A 298 32.54 23.26 -8.59
C ILE A 298 32.71 22.50 -9.90
N GLN A 299 32.59 21.18 -9.84
CA GLN A 299 32.70 20.27 -10.99
C GLN A 299 31.40 19.51 -11.27
N ASN A 300 30.47 19.46 -10.32
CA ASN A 300 29.19 18.81 -10.50
C ASN A 300 28.11 19.43 -9.59
N ILE A 301 26.91 19.60 -10.14
CA ILE A 301 25.67 19.84 -9.37
C ILE A 301 24.65 18.79 -9.81
N GLU A 302 24.01 18.14 -8.86
CA GLU A 302 22.88 17.26 -9.09
C GLU A 302 21.70 17.71 -8.23
N VAL A 303 20.51 17.79 -8.83
CA VAL A 303 19.25 18.02 -8.11
C VAL A 303 18.35 16.84 -8.37
N SER A 304 17.89 16.18 -7.31
CA SER A 304 17.06 14.99 -7.39
C SER A 304 15.78 15.17 -6.58
N MET A 305 14.67 14.64 -7.09
CA MET A 305 13.43 14.50 -6.33
C MET A 305 13.63 13.38 -5.32
N VAL A 306 13.55 13.70 -4.03
CA VAL A 306 13.70 12.70 -2.95
C VAL A 306 12.35 12.07 -2.66
N ASP A 307 11.37 12.93 -2.44
CA ASP A 307 10.02 12.55 -2.04
C ASP A 307 9.05 13.64 -2.50
N TYR A 308 7.82 13.22 -2.75
CA TYR A 308 6.70 14.10 -2.97
C TYR A 308 5.41 13.47 -2.47
N HIS A 309 4.49 14.31 -2.03
CA HIS A 309 3.17 13.90 -1.60
C HIS A 309 2.12 14.84 -2.20
N VAL A 310 1.03 14.27 -2.74
CA VAL A 310 -0.06 15.05 -3.31
C VAL A 310 -1.31 14.83 -2.48
N THR A 311 -1.82 15.90 -1.89
CA THR A 311 -3.11 15.93 -1.20
C THR A 311 -4.16 16.52 -2.12
N TYR A 312 -5.31 15.86 -2.17
CA TYR A 312 -6.47 16.29 -2.96
C TYR A 312 -7.50 16.88 -2.00
N ALA A 313 -8.15 17.99 -2.37
CA ALA A 313 -9.23 18.51 -1.54
C ALA A 313 -10.51 17.65 -1.61
N ASN A 314 -10.62 16.81 -2.63
CA ASN A 314 -11.72 15.88 -2.84
C ASN A 314 -11.17 14.59 -3.47
N ASP A 315 -11.59 13.43 -2.96
CA ASP A 315 -11.13 12.12 -3.44
C ASP A 315 -11.49 11.86 -4.91
N LEU A 316 -12.58 12.45 -5.42
CA LEU A 316 -12.94 12.39 -6.84
C LEU A 316 -11.91 13.07 -7.76
N CYS A 317 -11.04 13.91 -7.21
CA CYS A 317 -9.96 14.57 -7.94
C CYS A 317 -8.67 13.74 -8.00
N LYS A 318 -8.63 12.59 -7.32
CA LYS A 318 -7.51 11.66 -7.40
C LYS A 318 -7.53 10.95 -8.75
N PRO A 319 -6.56 11.19 -9.65
CA PRO A 319 -6.52 10.49 -10.92
C PRO A 319 -6.19 9.01 -10.69
N ALA A 320 -6.77 8.12 -11.50
CA ALA A 320 -6.46 6.70 -11.46
C ALA A 320 -4.98 6.39 -11.78
N ASN A 321 -4.29 7.31 -12.48
CA ASN A 321 -2.87 7.23 -12.77
C ASN A 321 -2.25 8.65 -12.71
N MET A 322 -1.15 8.79 -11.96
CA MET A 322 -0.44 10.06 -11.78
C MET A 322 0.41 10.47 -13.00
N GLY A 323 0.64 9.59 -13.97
CA GLY A 323 1.44 9.84 -15.17
C GLY A 323 2.94 9.99 -14.88
N ILE A 324 3.66 10.68 -15.77
CA ILE A 324 5.07 11.05 -15.56
C ILE A 324 5.07 12.26 -14.63
N PHE A 325 5.22 12.03 -13.34
CA PHE A 325 5.18 13.05 -12.29
C PHE A 325 6.51 13.05 -11.51
N GLY A 326 6.95 14.22 -11.04
CA GLY A 326 8.21 14.35 -10.29
C GLY A 326 9.48 14.48 -11.14
N ASN A 327 9.36 14.39 -12.47
CA ASN A 327 10.49 14.67 -13.36
C ASN A 327 10.89 16.15 -13.29
N ILE A 328 12.18 16.39 -13.24
CA ILE A 328 12.80 17.70 -13.13
C ILE A 328 13.46 18.04 -14.47
N SER A 329 13.22 19.25 -14.94
CA SER A 329 13.93 19.81 -16.08
C SER A 329 14.43 21.21 -15.77
N SER A 330 15.37 21.72 -16.55
CA SER A 330 15.85 23.09 -16.40
C SER A 330 16.05 23.76 -17.77
N PRO A 331 15.69 25.05 -17.91
CA PRO A 331 16.12 25.85 -19.06
C PRO A 331 17.59 26.30 -18.94
N ASN A 332 18.23 26.16 -17.78
CA ASN A 332 19.64 26.49 -17.59
C ASN A 332 20.52 25.37 -18.17
N ASN A 333 20.84 25.45 -19.46
CA ASN A 333 21.75 24.51 -20.12
C ASN A 333 23.20 24.56 -19.57
N THR A 334 23.58 25.68 -18.95
CA THR A 334 24.88 25.85 -18.29
C THR A 334 24.76 26.53 -16.93
N VAL A 335 25.52 26.06 -15.94
CA VAL A 335 25.59 26.63 -14.58
C VAL A 335 27.07 26.71 -14.17
N ALA A 336 27.60 27.92 -14.00
CA ALA A 336 29.01 28.17 -13.67
C ALA A 336 30.04 27.40 -14.54
N GLY A 337 29.76 27.27 -15.84
CA GLY A 337 30.62 26.55 -16.78
C GLY A 337 30.41 25.02 -16.82
N LEU A 338 29.58 24.48 -15.93
CA LEU A 338 29.06 23.10 -16.01
C LEU A 338 27.96 22.99 -17.06
N VAL A 339 27.84 21.82 -17.68
CA VAL A 339 26.91 21.58 -18.80
C VAL A 339 25.83 20.60 -18.35
N LEU A 340 24.57 20.94 -18.65
CA LEU A 340 23.41 20.09 -18.37
C LEU A 340 23.50 18.78 -19.17
N THR A 341 23.39 17.64 -18.50
CA THR A 341 23.49 16.31 -19.14
C THR A 341 22.22 15.48 -19.02
N ASP A 342 21.55 15.54 -17.88
CA ASP A 342 20.32 14.76 -17.64
C ASP A 342 19.16 15.73 -17.44
N ASN A 343 18.26 15.85 -18.42
CA ASN A 343 17.15 16.82 -18.39
C ASN A 343 15.80 16.10 -18.60
N GLY A 344 14.80 16.43 -17.77
CA GLY A 344 13.46 15.85 -17.87
C GLY A 344 13.34 14.48 -17.18
N THR A 345 14.16 14.21 -16.17
CA THR A 345 14.27 12.96 -15.39
C THR A 345 14.08 13.26 -13.90
N GLN A 346 13.92 12.25 -13.05
CA GLN A 346 13.77 12.46 -11.58
C GLN A 346 15.05 13.00 -10.89
N SER A 347 16.19 12.92 -11.58
CA SER A 347 17.44 13.61 -11.22
C SER A 347 17.93 14.40 -12.41
N ILE A 348 18.32 15.66 -12.19
CA ILE A 348 18.92 16.57 -13.17
C ILE A 348 20.35 16.89 -12.76
N SER A 349 21.28 16.83 -13.70
CA SER A 349 22.71 16.99 -13.42
C SER A 349 23.39 17.98 -14.37
N TRP A 350 24.26 18.81 -13.80
CA TRP A 350 25.26 19.59 -14.51
C TRP A 350 26.63 18.99 -14.25
N ASN A 351 27.20 18.40 -15.29
CA ASN A 351 28.44 17.64 -15.24
C ASN A 351 29.65 18.47 -15.71
N PRO A 352 30.88 17.95 -15.51
CA PRO A 352 32.10 18.72 -15.74
C PRO A 352 32.17 19.35 -17.13
N GLY A 353 32.12 20.68 -17.16
CA GLY A 353 32.53 21.51 -18.29
C GLY A 353 33.82 22.25 -17.92
N ALA A 354 33.75 23.58 -17.82
CA ALA A 354 34.80 24.39 -17.21
C ALA A 354 34.45 24.67 -15.74
N PRO A 355 35.27 24.25 -14.76
CA PRO A 355 34.99 24.52 -13.35
C PRO A 355 34.92 26.03 -13.06
N GLY A 356 33.93 26.43 -12.29
CA GLY A 356 33.70 27.83 -11.91
C GLY A 356 33.01 27.94 -10.55
N VAL A 357 33.01 29.13 -9.97
CA VAL A 357 32.28 29.42 -8.73
C VAL A 357 30.84 29.81 -9.08
N PHE A 358 29.85 29.25 -8.37
CA PHE A 358 28.43 29.55 -8.58
C PHE A 358 27.78 30.16 -7.35
N ASN A 359 27.20 31.35 -7.48
CA ASN A 359 26.30 31.93 -6.48
C ASN A 359 25.15 32.58 -7.25
N GLY A 360 23.98 31.94 -7.25
CA GLY A 360 22.88 32.37 -8.10
C GLY A 360 21.71 31.38 -8.11
N ASN A 361 20.85 31.55 -9.11
CA ASN A 361 19.57 30.84 -9.18
C ASN A 361 19.57 29.82 -10.32
N ILE A 362 19.16 28.59 -10.02
CA ILE A 362 18.88 27.55 -11.01
C ILE A 362 17.36 27.45 -11.16
N LYS A 363 16.85 27.61 -12.38
CA LYS A 363 15.43 27.40 -12.66
C LYS A 363 15.17 25.91 -12.85
N LEU A 364 14.15 25.38 -12.20
CA LEU A 364 13.73 23.99 -12.27
C LEU A 364 12.25 23.93 -12.66
N ASN A 365 11.90 23.11 -13.63
CA ASN A 365 10.51 22.81 -13.94
C ASN A 365 10.24 21.39 -13.45
N ILE A 366 9.25 21.24 -12.58
CA ILE A 366 8.85 19.93 -12.05
C ILE A 366 7.57 19.54 -12.76
N THR A 367 7.55 18.36 -13.39
CA THR A 367 6.32 17.84 -13.99
C THR A 367 5.31 17.59 -12.88
N LYS A 368 4.08 18.04 -13.10
CA LYS A 368 2.98 18.10 -12.12
C LYS A 368 1.96 16.97 -12.30
N PRO A 369 1.14 16.65 -11.28
CA PRO A 369 0.10 15.64 -11.43
C PRO A 369 -1.01 16.13 -12.37
N ASN A 370 -1.70 15.19 -13.03
CA ASN A 370 -2.78 15.47 -13.98
C ASN A 370 -4.05 16.06 -13.36
N ILE A 371 -4.10 16.25 -12.03
CA ILE A 371 -5.22 16.89 -11.31
C ILE A 371 -5.57 18.29 -11.87
N LEU A 372 -4.59 19.03 -12.40
CA LEU A 372 -4.82 20.37 -12.96
C LEU A 372 -5.57 20.38 -14.29
N ASN A 373 -5.82 19.22 -14.90
CA ASN A 373 -6.61 19.15 -16.12
C ASN A 373 -8.12 19.17 -15.84
N LEU A 374 -8.53 19.09 -14.56
CA LEU A 374 -9.92 19.15 -14.11
C LEU A 374 -10.19 20.53 -13.46
N PRO A 375 -11.01 21.40 -14.07
CA PRO A 375 -11.20 22.79 -13.62
C PRO A 375 -11.74 22.95 -12.19
N CYS A 376 -12.40 21.93 -11.65
CA CYS A 376 -12.98 21.94 -10.29
C CYS A 376 -12.06 21.34 -9.22
N CYS A 377 -10.89 20.81 -9.61
CA CYS A 377 -10.02 20.09 -8.70
C CYS A 377 -8.88 20.97 -8.18
N ASN A 378 -8.70 20.94 -6.87
CA ASN A 378 -7.61 21.58 -6.16
C ASN A 378 -6.93 20.60 -5.19
N GLY A 379 -5.70 20.96 -4.81
CA GLY A 379 -4.86 20.13 -3.96
C GLY A 379 -3.55 20.83 -3.63
N LYS A 380 -2.70 20.15 -2.86
CA LYS A 380 -1.34 20.59 -2.57
C LYS A 380 -0.35 19.49 -2.92
N MET A 381 0.83 19.89 -3.36
CA MET A 381 1.97 19.02 -3.57
C MET A 381 3.09 19.43 -2.63
N ASP A 382 3.40 18.60 -1.66
CA ASP A 382 4.60 18.73 -0.85
C ASP A 382 5.73 17.96 -1.52
N PHE A 383 6.94 18.51 -1.56
CA PHE A 383 8.08 17.87 -2.21
C PHE A 383 9.41 18.26 -1.57
N CYS A 384 10.39 17.37 -1.67
CA CYS A 384 11.76 17.57 -1.23
C CYS A 384 12.75 17.33 -2.37
N LEU A 385 13.68 18.26 -2.53
CA LEU A 385 14.78 18.17 -3.48
C LEU A 385 16.09 17.99 -2.72
N LYS A 386 16.87 16.97 -3.11
CA LYS A 386 18.26 16.83 -2.69
C LYS A 386 19.16 17.49 -3.72
N VAL A 387 19.92 18.47 -3.25
CA VAL A 387 20.91 19.23 -4.01
C VAL A 387 22.28 18.76 -3.59
N LYS A 388 22.96 18.06 -4.48
CA LYS A 388 24.32 17.56 -4.29
C LYS A 388 25.27 18.41 -5.12
N ILE A 389 26.33 18.90 -4.50
CA ILE A 389 27.35 19.73 -5.12
C ILE A 389 28.69 19.09 -4.85
N THR A 390 29.52 18.95 -5.89
CA THR A 390 30.88 18.45 -5.76
C THR A 390 31.87 19.53 -6.21
N ASP A 391 32.83 19.86 -5.37
CA ASP A 391 33.91 20.81 -5.70
C ASP A 391 35.06 20.16 -6.48
N VAL A 392 35.98 20.96 -7.01
CA VAL A 392 37.18 20.49 -7.72
C VAL A 392 38.16 19.69 -6.83
N ASN A 393 38.04 19.79 -5.52
CA ASN A 393 38.82 19.02 -4.55
C ASN A 393 38.11 17.71 -4.15
N CYS A 394 37.03 17.35 -4.86
CA CYS A 394 36.18 16.19 -4.58
C CYS A 394 35.46 16.24 -3.22
N ASN A 395 35.34 17.41 -2.59
CA ASN A 395 34.46 17.59 -1.45
C ASN A 395 33.02 17.60 -1.95
N VAL A 396 32.16 16.86 -1.26
CA VAL A 396 30.73 16.79 -1.55
C VAL A 396 29.97 17.58 -0.50
N CYS A 397 29.01 18.38 -0.94
CA CYS A 397 27.97 18.92 -0.09
C CYS A 397 26.59 18.50 -0.56
N GLU A 398 25.79 17.93 0.33
CA GLU A 398 24.39 17.61 0.07
C GLU A 398 23.50 18.53 0.90
N LYS A 399 22.43 19.06 0.33
CA LYS A 399 21.41 19.86 1.01
C LYS A 399 20.04 19.40 0.57
N ILE A 400 19.13 19.20 1.54
CA ILE A 400 17.72 18.97 1.23
C ILE A 400 16.99 20.30 1.39
N VAL A 401 16.23 20.67 0.37
CA VAL A 401 15.30 21.79 0.42
C VAL A 401 13.93 21.31 0.01
N CYS A 402 12.92 21.81 0.69
CA CYS A 402 11.59 21.33 0.48
C CYS A 402 10.55 22.45 0.46
N GLY A 403 9.42 22.18 -0.19
CA GLY A 403 8.36 23.15 -0.36
C GLY A 403 7.00 22.51 -0.55
N SER A 404 5.97 23.33 -0.35
CA SER A 404 4.58 23.01 -0.63
C SER A 404 4.09 23.87 -1.79
N LEU A 405 3.53 23.23 -2.81
CA LEU A 405 2.92 23.85 -3.98
C LEU A 405 1.39 23.72 -3.86
N ASP A 406 0.70 24.84 -3.74
CA ASP A 406 -0.75 24.87 -3.94
C ASP A 406 -1.05 24.73 -5.44
N LEU A 407 -1.77 23.67 -5.81
CA LEU A 407 -2.01 23.33 -7.21
C LEU A 407 -3.00 24.30 -7.87
N LEU A 408 -3.90 24.92 -7.10
CA LEU A 408 -4.90 25.85 -7.60
C LEU A 408 -4.32 27.26 -7.78
N THR A 409 -3.75 27.81 -6.72
CA THR A 409 -3.20 29.18 -6.70
C THR A 409 -1.80 29.24 -7.30
N LYS A 410 -1.15 28.08 -7.46
CA LYS A 410 0.19 27.90 -8.01
C LYS A 410 1.27 28.61 -7.20
N THR A 411 1.03 28.78 -5.91
CA THR A 411 1.98 29.40 -4.99
C THR A 411 2.84 28.34 -4.32
N ILE A 412 4.13 28.61 -4.19
CA ILE A 412 5.08 27.78 -3.43
C ILE A 412 5.39 28.44 -2.10
N ILE A 413 5.39 27.63 -1.05
CA ILE A 413 5.85 28.00 0.28
C ILE A 413 7.02 27.09 0.62
N GLN A 414 8.20 27.65 0.89
CA GLN A 414 9.31 26.88 1.45
C GLN A 414 8.90 26.41 2.84
N LEU A 415 9.06 25.12 3.09
CA LEU A 415 8.80 24.52 4.39
C LEU A 415 10.14 24.42 5.16
N PRO A 416 10.12 24.59 6.50
CA PRO A 416 11.25 24.22 7.33
C PRO A 416 11.68 22.77 7.04
N ALA A 417 12.98 22.49 7.08
CA ALA A 417 13.49 21.14 6.84
C ALA A 417 12.90 20.10 7.82
N ASP A 418 12.49 20.56 9.01
CA ASP A 418 11.90 19.75 10.08
C ASP A 418 10.37 19.58 9.96
N ASP A 419 9.70 20.37 9.12
CA ASP A 419 8.24 20.36 8.95
C ASP A 419 7.76 19.37 7.89
N ILE A 420 8.68 18.66 7.23
CA ILE A 420 8.33 17.64 6.25
C ILE A 420 8.76 16.29 6.77
N LYS A 421 7.75 15.47 7.03
CA LYS A 421 7.88 14.04 7.15
C LYS A 421 8.38 13.51 5.80
N ILE A 422 9.69 13.33 5.67
CA ILE A 422 10.31 12.66 4.52
C ILE A 422 9.73 11.25 4.51
N LYS A 423 8.81 10.97 3.58
CA LYS A 423 8.26 9.62 3.38
C LYS A 423 9.28 8.88 2.53
N ASN A 424 10.04 7.97 3.14
CA ASN A 424 10.77 6.96 2.37
C ASN A 424 9.81 5.86 1.92
#